data_AF-A0A2W5B613-F1
#
_entry.id   AF-A0A2W5B613-F1
#
_cell.length_a   1.000
_cell.length_b   1.000
_cell.length_c   1.000
_cell.angle_alpha   90.00
_cell.angle_beta   90.00
_cell.angle_gamma   90.00
#
_symmetry.space_group_name_H-M   'P 1'
#
loop_
_entity.id
_entity.type
_entity.pdbx_description
1 polymer ?
#
loop_
_entity_poly.entity_id
_entity_poly.type
_entity_poly.pdbx_seq_one_letter_code
_entity_poly.pdbx_strand_id
1 'polypeptide(L)' 'MKQLIAFDLDGTLAESKQQLTEPMGEALADLLGVAHVAIISGGDWPQFEKQVATRLPERADLSRLWMMPTSGT' A
#
# COMPACT_ATOMS: atom_id res chain seq x y z
N MET A 1 12.50 6.98 16.36
CA MET A 1 11.96 7.08 14.98
C MET A 1 10.80 6.11 14.85
N LYS A 2 9.75 6.45 14.10
CA LYS A 2 8.66 5.51 13.80
C LYS A 2 9.20 4.43 12.87
N GLN A 3 8.98 3.16 13.23
CA GLN A 3 9.47 2.03 12.43
C GLN A 3 8.42 1.54 11.41
N LEU A 4 7.16 1.86 11.64
CA LEU A 4 6.02 1.44 10.85
C LEU A 4 5.02 2.60 10.71
N ILE A 5 4.47 2.76 9.50
CA ILE A 5 3.37 3.67 9.20
C ILE A 5 2.24 2.84 8.60
N ALA A 6 1.04 2.96 9.16
CA ALA A 6 -0.14 2.24 8.69
C ALA A 6 -1.12 3.20 8.03
N PHE A 7 -1.69 2.78 6.91
CA PHE A 7 -2.71 3.52 6.16
C PHE A 7 -3.94 2.65 5.96
N ASP A 8 -5.11 3.28 5.99
CA ASP A 8 -6.27 2.75 5.28
C ASP A 8 -6.04 2.91 3.76
N LEU A 9 -6.63 2.03 2.95
CA LEU A 9 -6.53 2.10 1.49
C LEU A 9 -7.57 3.07 0.92
N ASP A 10 -8.84 2.77 1.17
CA ASP A 10 -9.99 3.38 0.50
C ASP A 10 -10.28 4.78 1.06
N GLY A 11 -10.21 5.80 0.21
CA GLY A 11 -10.40 7.19 0.62
C GLY A 11 -9.18 7.83 1.29
N THR A 12 -8.07 7.10 1.43
CA THR A 12 -6.80 7.62 1.95
C THR A 12 -5.68 7.54 0.91
N LEU A 13 -5.31 6.32 0.47
CA LEU A 13 -4.25 6.14 -0.54
C LEU A 13 -4.80 6.14 -1.96
N ALA A 14 -6.03 5.67 -2.14
CA ALA A 14 -6.75 5.70 -3.42
C ALA A 14 -8.19 6.19 -3.20
N GLU A 15 -8.85 6.65 -4.26
CA GLU A 15 -10.31 6.73 -4.24
C GLU A 15 -10.90 5.33 -3.98
N SER A 16 -12.09 5.28 -3.37
CA SER A 16 -12.68 4.00 -2.98
C SER A 16 -12.79 3.04 -4.16
N LYS A 17 -12.20 1.86 -3.99
CA LYS A 17 -12.10 0.77 -4.95
C LYS A 17 -11.36 1.11 -6.25
N GLN A 18 -10.64 2.23 -6.31
CA GLN A 18 -9.79 2.60 -7.44
C GLN A 18 -8.34 2.18 -7.21
N GLN A 19 -7.57 2.13 -8.30
CA GLN A 19 -6.15 1.85 -8.25
C GLN A 19 -5.37 3.07 -7.73
N LEU A 20 -4.19 2.82 -7.14
CA LEU A 20 -3.27 3.89 -6.84
C LEU A 20 -2.93 4.69 -8.10
N THR A 21 -2.89 6.01 -7.93
CA THR A 21 -2.31 6.89 -8.94
C THR A 21 -0.80 6.64 -9.00
N GLU A 22 -0.20 6.90 -10.16
CA GLU A 22 1.25 6.75 -10.33
C GLU A 22 2.05 7.62 -9.34
N PRO A 23 1.71 8.90 -9.09
CA PRO A 23 2.38 9.70 -8.06
C PRO A 23 2.29 9.12 -6.65
N MET A 24 1.17 8.47 -6.30
CA MET A 24 1.03 7.81 -5.00
C MET A 24 1.92 6.57 -4.89
N GLY A 25 2.04 5.79 -5.98
CA GLY A 25 2.96 4.67 -6.05
C GLY A 25 4.42 5.09 -5.82
N GLU A 26 4.85 6.18 -6.46
CA GLU A 26 6.20 6.75 -6.27
C GLU A 26 6.43 7.22 -4.82
N ALA A 27 5.45 7.93 -4.23
CA ALA A 27 5.54 8.39 -2.85
C ALA A 27 5.63 7.22 -1.84
N LEU A 28 4.88 6.14 -2.07
CA LEU A 28 4.96 4.93 -1.25
C LEU A 28 6.32 4.24 -1.39
N ALA A 29 6.88 4.18 -2.60
CA ALA A 29 8.21 3.62 -2.83
C ALA A 29 9.30 4.41 -2.11
N ASP A 30 9.22 5.74 -2.08
CA ASP A 30 10.13 6.58 -1.30
C ASP A 30 9.99 6.33 0.21
N LEU A 31 8.75 6.18 0.68
CA LEU A 31 8.48 5.92 2.10
C LEU A 31 9.02 4.57 2.57
N LEU A 32 8.88 3.52 1.73
CA LEU A 32 9.42 2.19 2.00
C LEU A 32 10.96 2.22 2.17
N GLY A 33 11.65 3.17 1.53
CA GLY A 33 13.09 3.38 1.71
C GLY A 33 13.49 3.73 3.15
N VAL A 34 12.59 4.31 3.93
CA VAL A 34 12.90 4.84 5.28
C VAL A 34 12.04 4.26 6.40
N ALA A 35 10.92 3.59 6.11
CA ALA A 35 10.02 2.99 7.09
C ALA A 35 9.30 1.76 6.53
N HIS A 36 8.80 0.89 7.41
CA HIS A 36 7.81 -0.11 6.99
C HIS A 36 6.47 0.58 6.73
N VAL A 37 5.72 0.08 5.74
CA VAL A 37 4.39 0.57 5.41
C VAL A 37 3.40 -0.59 5.50
N ALA A 38 2.35 -0.41 6.30
CA ALA A 38 1.19 -1.30 6.34
C ALA A 38 0.01 -0.64 5.63
N ILE A 39 -0.65 -1.35 4.74
CA ILE A 39 -1.87 -0.91 4.07
C ILE A 39 -2.99 -1.87 4.47
N ILE A 40 -4.06 -1.32 5.03
CA ILE A 40 -5.22 -2.03 5.53
C ILE A 40 -6.42 -1.70 4.64
N SER A 41 -7.22 -2.68 4.25
CA SER A 41 -8.45 -2.44 3.48
C SER A 41 -9.59 -3.37 3.88
N GLY A 42 -10.80 -2.89 3.62
CA GLY A 42 -12.03 -3.69 3.56
C GLY A 42 -12.00 -4.78 2.46
N GLY A 43 -11.12 -4.65 1.46
CA GLY A 43 -11.02 -5.55 0.31
C GLY A 43 -10.35 -6.88 0.60
N ASP A 44 -10.55 -7.84 -0.31
CA ASP A 44 -9.84 -9.12 -0.34
C ASP A 44 -8.49 -8.99 -1.08
N TRP A 45 -7.73 -10.08 -1.12
CA TRP A 45 -6.40 -10.08 -1.77
C TRP A 45 -6.43 -9.69 -3.25
N PRO A 46 -7.32 -10.22 -4.10
CA PRO A 46 -7.43 -9.79 -5.50
C PRO A 46 -7.66 -8.28 -5.68
N GLN A 47 -8.47 -7.66 -4.81
CA GLN A 47 -8.64 -6.22 -4.81
C GLN A 47 -7.32 -5.51 -4.50
N PHE A 48 -6.61 -5.95 -3.46
CA PHE A 48 -5.34 -5.39 -3.03
C PHE A 48 -4.26 -5.46 -4.11
N GLU A 49 -4.10 -6.63 -4.73
CA GLU A 49 -3.12 -6.84 -5.80
C GLU A 49 -3.36 -5.89 -6.98
N LYS A 50 -4.62 -5.76 -7.39
CA LYS A 50 -5.02 -4.89 -8.50
C LYS A 50 -4.89 -3.41 -8.17
N GLN A 51 -5.15 -3.00 -6.93
CA GLN A 51 -5.16 -1.59 -6.54
C GLN A 51 -3.77 -1.07 -6.13
N VAL A 52 -2.97 -1.91 -5.48
CA VAL A 52 -1.70 -1.53 -4.85
C VAL A 52 -0.51 -2.20 -5.50
N ALA A 53 -0.41 -3.54 -5.43
CA ALA A 53 0.82 -4.27 -5.77
C ALA A 53 1.26 -4.04 -7.23
N THR A 54 0.31 -4.01 -8.17
CA THR A 54 0.57 -3.79 -9.60
C THR A 54 0.90 -2.33 -9.96
N ARG A 55 0.82 -1.40 -9.00
CA ARG A 55 1.03 0.04 -9.22
C ARG A 55 2.30 0.56 -8.56
N LEU A 56 2.99 -0.25 -7.76
CA LEU A 56 4.27 0.11 -7.18
C LEU A 56 5.38 -0.02 -8.24
N PRO A 57 6.32 0.94 -8.32
CA PRO A 57 7.45 0.85 -9.23
C PRO A 57 8.40 -0.27 -8.79
N GLU A 58 9.19 -0.82 -9.72
CA GLU A 58 10.12 -1.93 -9.46
C GLU A 58 11.14 -1.66 -8.34
N ARG A 59 11.45 -0.38 -8.10
CA ARG A 59 12.36 0.07 -7.04
C ARG A 59 11.79 -0.03 -5.62
N ALA A 60 10.49 -0.26 -5.47
CA ALA A 60 9.85 -0.32 -4.16
C ALA A 60 10.37 -1.51 -3.35
N ASP A 61 10.82 -1.27 -2.12
CA ASP A 61 11.27 -2.33 -1.22
C ASP A 61 10.07 -3.07 -0.62
N LEU A 62 9.62 -4.11 -1.32
CA LEU A 62 8.47 -4.92 -0.90
C LEU A 62 8.73 -5.70 0.39
N SER A 63 9.98 -5.88 0.83
CA SER A 63 10.28 -6.53 2.11
C SER A 63 9.81 -5.70 3.32
N ARG A 64 9.47 -4.43 3.08
CA ARG A 64 8.97 -3.48 4.08
C ARG A 64 7.48 -3.16 3.91
N LEU A 65 6.82 -3.78 2.94
CA LEU A 65 5.39 -3.60 2.68
C LEU A 65 4.59 -4.71 3.34
N TRP A 66 3.57 -4.31 4.10
CA TRP A 66 2.60 -5.20 4.73
C TRP A 66 1.23 -4.91 4.14
N MET A 67 0.56 -5.93 3.60
CA MET A 67 -0.80 -5.82 3.07
C MET A 67 -1.74 -6.60 3.97
N MET A 68 -2.76 -5.92 4.50
CA MET A 68 -3.68 -6.46 5.49
C MET A 68 -5.13 -6.34 4.97
N PRO A 69 -5.63 -7.36 4.24
CA PRO A 69 -7.02 -7.41 3.79
C PRO A 69 -7.99 -7.61 4.96
N THR A 70 -9.29 -7.69 4.66
CA THR A 70 -10.38 -7.81 5.65
C THR A 70 -10.22 -8.91 6.70
N SER A 71 -9.37 -9.91 6.45
CA SER A 71 -9.07 -10.98 7.41
C SER A 71 -8.04 -10.59 8.47
N GLY A 72 -7.34 -9.45 8.35
CA GLY A 72 -6.29 -9.01 9.27
C GLY A 72 -5.09 -9.97 9.37
N THR A 73 -4.98 -10.91 8.44
CA THR A 73 -3.95 -11.96 8.34
C THR A 73 -2.97 -11.68 7.23
#